data_AF-A0A8H5U4T8-F1
#
_entry.id   AF-A0A8H5U4T8-F1
#
_cell.length_a   1.000
_cell.length_b   1.000
_cell.length_c   1.000
_cell.angle_alpha   90.00
_cell.angle_beta   90.00
_cell.angle_gamma   90.00
#
_symmetry.space_group_name_H-M   'P 1'
#
loop_
_entity.id
_entity.type
_entity.pdbx_description
1 polymer ?
#
loop_
_entity_poly.entity_id
_entity_poly.type
_entity_poly.pdbx_seq_one_letter_code
_entity_poly.pdbx_strand_id
1 'polypeptide(L)'
;MRSYALLALAGPLAVSAASGSGHSTRYWDCCKPSCSWGGKAAVNAPALTCDKNDNPITNLNAVNGCEGGGSAFACTNYSPWAVNDNLAYGFAATKLSGGTEASWCCACYALTFTTGPVKGKTMVVQSTNTGGDLGENHFDLMMPGGGVGIFDGCQSQFGKGLGGAQYGGISSRSECDSFPELLKDGCHWRFDWFENADNPDFTFEQVQCPKALLDISGCKRDDDSKFPAFKGDTSASKPAPQKTTAAAQPQKTKEADPVVQKPATQTAQKPSSVKVEQSSSPSKVPDNGSNPKPQKPQPAATKPAQAGNKPKATQKVGGTKTRGSCPVKTKSTVQPAATAKAAAVYHQCGGSKSAYPNGNLACASGSKCVKMNDYYSQCVPN
;
A
#
# COMPACT_ATOMS: atom_id res chain seq x y z
N MET A 1 -62.28 21.90 -18.51
CA MET A 1 -60.81 22.04 -18.70
C MET A 1 -60.24 20.65 -18.94
N ARG A 2 -59.45 20.44 -20.01
CA ARG A 2 -58.77 19.15 -20.26
C ARG A 2 -57.37 19.22 -19.63
N SER A 3 -57.15 18.50 -18.54
CA SER A 3 -55.83 18.40 -17.90
C SER A 3 -54.93 17.50 -18.74
N TYR A 4 -53.92 18.09 -19.39
CA TYR A 4 -52.85 17.32 -20.00
C TYR A 4 -51.83 16.94 -18.93
N ALA A 5 -51.77 15.66 -18.58
CA ALA A 5 -50.69 15.14 -17.74
C ALA A 5 -49.40 15.11 -18.56
N LEU A 6 -48.42 15.97 -18.22
CA LEU A 6 -47.07 15.82 -18.76
C LEU A 6 -46.42 14.59 -18.15
N LEU A 7 -46.30 13.51 -18.94
CA LEU A 7 -45.33 12.45 -18.64
C LEU A 7 -43.93 13.02 -18.87
N ALA A 8 -43.23 13.33 -17.78
CA ALA A 8 -41.80 13.56 -17.82
C ALA A 8 -41.11 12.21 -18.10
N LEU A 9 -40.69 11.99 -19.34
CA LEU A 9 -39.82 10.89 -19.73
C LEU A 9 -38.44 11.09 -19.10
N ALA A 10 -38.26 10.57 -17.89
CA ALA A 10 -36.95 10.42 -17.27
C ALA A 10 -36.15 9.37 -18.06
N GLY A 11 -35.44 9.83 -19.09
CA GLY A 11 -34.45 9.02 -19.78
C GLY A 11 -33.36 8.55 -18.80
N PRO A 12 -32.70 7.40 -19.06
CA PRO A 12 -31.62 6.93 -18.20
C PRO A 12 -30.53 7.99 -18.12
N LEU A 13 -30.21 8.44 -16.90
CA LEU A 13 -29.05 9.28 -16.64
C LEU A 13 -27.80 8.52 -17.11
N ALA A 14 -27.19 8.99 -18.19
CA ALA A 14 -25.92 8.47 -18.66
C ALA A 14 -24.87 8.71 -17.57
N VAL A 15 -24.40 7.64 -16.95
CA VAL A 15 -23.28 7.72 -16.00
C VAL A 15 -22.00 7.86 -16.83
N SER A 16 -21.51 9.10 -16.92
CA SER A 16 -20.21 9.37 -17.53
C SER A 16 -19.11 8.72 -16.71
N ALA A 17 -18.40 7.75 -17.30
CA ALA A 17 -17.20 7.17 -16.72
C ALA A 17 -16.13 8.27 -16.53
N ALA A 18 -15.60 8.41 -15.32
CA ALA A 18 -14.51 9.35 -15.07
C ALA A 18 -13.29 8.94 -15.91
N SER A 19 -12.77 9.87 -16.71
CA SER A 19 -11.65 9.62 -17.62
C SER A 19 -10.87 10.90 -17.88
N GLY A 20 -9.63 10.77 -18.35
CA GLY A 20 -8.77 11.91 -18.66
C GLY A 20 -7.29 11.57 -18.67
N SER A 21 -6.45 12.59 -18.54
CA SER A 21 -5.03 12.44 -18.19
C SER A 21 -4.84 12.63 -16.69
N GLY A 22 -3.80 12.01 -16.14
CA GLY A 22 -3.45 12.09 -14.73
C GLY A 22 -1.96 11.88 -14.48
N HIS A 23 -1.55 12.19 -13.25
CA HIS A 23 -0.18 12.05 -12.75
C HIS A 23 -0.12 10.93 -11.71
N SER A 24 0.99 10.19 -11.66
CA SER A 24 1.21 9.18 -10.62
C SER A 24 2.24 9.62 -9.59
N THR A 25 2.10 9.09 -8.38
CA THR A 25 3.20 8.90 -7.44
C THR A 25 3.21 7.46 -6.96
N ARG A 26 4.06 7.15 -5.98
CA ARG A 26 4.18 5.83 -5.35
C ARG A 26 4.23 6.00 -3.84
N TYR A 27 3.51 5.15 -3.11
CA TYR A 27 3.55 5.16 -1.65
C TYR A 27 3.29 3.79 -1.03
N TRP A 28 3.70 3.65 0.23
CA TRP A 28 3.23 2.64 1.17
C TRP A 28 3.47 3.15 2.60
N ASP A 29 2.44 3.74 3.20
CA ASP A 29 2.45 4.33 4.56
C ASP A 29 2.01 3.35 5.66
N CYS A 30 1.52 2.17 5.25
CA CYS A 30 0.83 1.17 6.08
C CYS A 30 -0.47 1.64 6.76
N CYS A 31 -0.94 2.86 6.51
CA CYS A 31 -2.12 3.41 7.17
C CYS A 31 -3.40 2.66 6.77
N LYS A 32 -4.43 2.75 7.62
CA LYS A 32 -5.80 2.37 7.25
C LYS A 32 -6.27 3.22 6.06
N PRO A 33 -6.60 2.61 4.91
CA PRO A 33 -7.06 3.36 3.74
C PRO A 33 -8.40 4.08 3.99
N SER A 34 -8.60 5.26 3.38
CA SER A 34 -9.79 6.08 3.68
C SER A 34 -11.11 5.41 3.29
N CYS A 35 -11.12 4.58 2.25
CA CYS A 35 -12.31 3.84 1.80
C CYS A 35 -12.63 2.60 2.67
N SER A 36 -11.81 2.33 3.70
CA SER A 36 -12.05 1.30 4.72
C SER A 36 -12.93 1.78 5.89
N TRP A 37 -13.37 3.04 5.86
CA TRP A 37 -14.35 3.59 6.80
C TRP A 37 -15.77 3.43 6.25
N GLY A 38 -16.72 3.10 7.14
CA GLY A 38 -18.13 3.01 6.78
C GLY A 38 -18.71 4.35 6.31
N GLY A 39 -19.66 4.31 5.36
CA GLY A 39 -20.37 5.50 4.88
C GLY A 39 -19.59 6.39 3.89
N LYS A 40 -18.41 5.98 3.43
CA LYS A 40 -17.60 6.73 2.45
C LYS A 40 -18.15 6.71 1.03
N ALA A 41 -18.78 5.61 0.62
CA ALA A 41 -19.43 5.42 -0.67
C ALA A 41 -20.56 4.39 -0.59
N ALA A 42 -21.37 4.27 -1.65
CA ALA A 42 -22.37 3.21 -1.81
C ALA A 42 -21.69 1.92 -2.30
N VAL A 43 -21.40 1.03 -1.35
CA VAL A 43 -20.63 -0.21 -1.52
C VAL A 43 -21.24 -1.35 -0.68
N ASN A 44 -21.04 -2.59 -1.10
CA ASN A 44 -21.46 -3.79 -0.36
C ASN A 44 -20.83 -3.88 1.05
N ALA A 45 -19.56 -3.47 1.17
CA ALA A 45 -18.76 -3.37 2.39
C ALA A 45 -17.61 -2.38 2.13
N PRO A 46 -17.08 -1.65 3.13
CA PRO A 46 -15.88 -0.83 2.97
C PRO A 46 -14.65 -1.68 2.60
N ALA A 47 -13.62 -1.04 2.04
CA ALA A 47 -12.35 -1.70 1.72
C ALA A 47 -11.76 -2.40 2.96
N LEU A 48 -11.36 -3.65 2.80
CA LEU A 48 -10.78 -4.46 3.87
C LEU A 48 -9.59 -3.75 4.54
N THR A 49 -9.41 -4.02 5.83
CA THR A 49 -8.25 -3.60 6.63
C THR A 49 -7.73 -4.80 7.39
N CYS A 50 -6.47 -4.73 7.80
CA CYS A 50 -5.81 -5.81 8.50
C CYS A 50 -5.19 -5.35 9.82
N ASP A 51 -4.97 -6.30 10.73
CA ASP A 51 -4.16 -6.07 11.93
C ASP A 51 -2.66 -6.04 11.56
N LYS A 52 -1.81 -5.84 12.57
CA LYS A 52 -0.36 -5.79 12.37
C LYS A 52 0.30 -7.10 11.89
N ASN A 53 -0.43 -8.21 11.91
CA ASN A 53 0.02 -9.53 11.46
C ASN A 53 -0.66 -9.93 10.13
N ASP A 54 -1.26 -8.97 9.43
CA ASP A 54 -2.03 -9.13 8.19
C ASP A 54 -3.31 -9.98 8.33
N ASN A 55 -3.91 -10.03 9.52
CA ASN A 55 -5.22 -10.66 9.70
C ASN A 55 -6.34 -9.67 9.34
N PRO A 56 -7.27 -10.00 8.42
CA PRO A 56 -8.46 -9.21 8.17
C PRO A 56 -9.24 -8.83 9.43
N ILE A 57 -9.57 -7.55 9.59
CA ILE A 57 -10.37 -7.05 10.71
C ILE A 57 -11.80 -6.73 10.26
N THR A 58 -12.78 -7.19 11.04
CA THR A 58 -14.21 -6.93 10.81
C THR A 58 -14.71 -5.66 11.52
N ASN A 59 -13.93 -5.13 12.48
CA ASN A 59 -14.26 -3.89 13.16
C ASN A 59 -13.91 -2.67 12.28
N LEU A 60 -14.89 -2.21 11.50
CA LEU A 60 -14.78 -1.01 10.66
C LEU A 60 -14.40 0.27 11.44
N ASN A 61 -14.64 0.30 12.76
CA ASN A 61 -14.28 1.41 13.64
C ASN A 61 -12.91 1.25 14.31
N ALA A 62 -12.12 0.23 13.95
CA ALA A 62 -10.76 0.08 14.44
C ALA A 62 -9.91 1.30 14.01
N VAL A 63 -9.19 1.85 14.99
CA VAL A 63 -8.37 3.07 14.87
C VAL A 63 -7.21 2.83 13.91
N ASN A 64 -6.96 3.80 13.03
CA ASN A 64 -5.89 3.78 12.04
C ASN A 64 -4.52 3.57 12.71
N GLY A 65 -3.69 2.65 12.21
CA GLY A 65 -2.35 2.35 12.72
C GLY A 65 -1.37 3.52 12.68
N CYS A 66 -1.67 4.54 11.86
CA CYS A 66 -0.96 5.83 11.81
C CYS A 66 -1.41 6.83 12.89
N GLU A 67 -2.42 6.48 13.70
CA GLU A 67 -2.88 7.24 14.86
C GLU A 67 -2.41 6.56 16.17
N GLY A 68 -2.28 7.35 17.24
CA GLY A 68 -1.79 6.85 18.53
C GLY A 68 -2.71 5.76 19.13
N GLY A 69 -2.18 4.56 19.30
CA GLY A 69 -2.96 3.40 19.77
C GLY A 69 -3.76 2.68 18.67
N GLY A 70 -3.50 3.02 17.41
CA GLY A 70 -4.05 2.36 16.23
C GLY A 70 -3.77 0.85 16.16
N SER A 71 -4.65 0.15 15.45
CA SER A 71 -4.55 -1.30 15.22
C SER A 71 -4.99 -1.76 13.82
N ALA A 72 -5.50 -0.85 13.00
CA ALA A 72 -5.95 -1.11 11.63
C ALA A 72 -4.96 -0.54 10.61
N PHE A 73 -4.47 -1.38 9.73
CA PHE A 73 -3.47 -1.07 8.71
C PHE A 73 -3.99 -1.44 7.32
N ALA A 74 -3.30 -0.97 6.28
CA ALA A 74 -3.45 -1.54 4.95
C ALA A 74 -3.06 -3.03 4.98
N CYS A 75 -3.87 -3.87 4.35
CA CYS A 75 -3.53 -5.28 4.16
C CYS A 75 -2.36 -5.41 3.17
N THR A 76 -1.42 -6.31 3.41
CA THR A 76 -0.22 -6.47 2.56
C THR A 76 -0.58 -6.92 1.13
N ASN A 77 -1.72 -7.61 0.98
CA ASN A 77 -2.31 -7.98 -0.30
C ASN A 77 -2.83 -6.79 -1.15
N TYR A 78 -2.81 -5.56 -0.64
CA TYR A 78 -2.95 -4.34 -1.47
C TYR A 78 -1.68 -4.00 -2.25
N SER A 79 -0.67 -4.87 -2.19
CA SER A 79 0.47 -4.86 -3.11
C SER A 79 0.03 -5.04 -4.58
N PRO A 80 0.74 -4.41 -5.53
CA PRO A 80 0.50 -4.56 -6.95
C PRO A 80 1.13 -5.85 -7.49
N TRP A 81 0.60 -6.37 -8.61
CA TRP A 81 1.15 -7.55 -9.28
C TRP A 81 1.00 -7.48 -10.81
N ALA A 82 1.89 -8.17 -11.51
CA ALA A 82 1.78 -8.38 -12.95
C ALA A 82 0.77 -9.50 -13.25
N VAL A 83 -0.13 -9.26 -14.20
CA VAL A 83 -0.95 -10.30 -14.85
C VAL A 83 -0.15 -10.87 -16.02
N ASN A 84 0.39 -9.98 -16.86
CA ASN A 84 1.33 -10.29 -17.93
C ASN A 84 2.26 -9.08 -18.16
N ASP A 85 3.17 -9.19 -19.11
CA ASP A 85 4.23 -8.20 -19.38
C ASP A 85 3.70 -6.79 -19.69
N ASN A 86 2.43 -6.67 -20.11
CA ASN A 86 1.75 -5.42 -20.48
C ASN A 86 0.61 -5.01 -19.53
N LEU A 87 0.14 -5.91 -18.66
CA LEU A 87 -0.96 -5.67 -17.71
C LEU A 87 -0.55 -5.95 -16.27
N ALA A 88 -0.76 -4.96 -15.39
CA ALA A 88 -0.71 -5.12 -13.94
C ALA A 88 -2.07 -4.80 -13.29
N TYR A 89 -2.27 -5.32 -12.09
CA TYR A 89 -3.35 -4.92 -11.18
C TYR A 89 -2.77 -4.40 -9.86
N GLY A 90 -3.51 -3.54 -9.17
CA GLY A 90 -3.12 -3.04 -7.86
C GLY A 90 -4.12 -2.04 -7.27
N PHE A 91 -3.64 -1.22 -6.34
CA PHE A 91 -4.46 -0.31 -5.57
C PHE A 91 -3.85 1.10 -5.55
N ALA A 92 -4.66 2.12 -5.30
CA ALA A 92 -4.20 3.50 -5.30
C ALA A 92 -4.96 4.39 -4.29
N ALA A 93 -4.30 5.43 -3.82
CA ALA A 93 -4.99 6.62 -3.34
C ALA A 93 -5.34 7.52 -4.54
N THR A 94 -6.56 8.04 -4.60
CA THR A 94 -7.01 8.83 -5.77
C THR A 94 -7.53 10.20 -5.38
N LYS A 95 -7.26 11.19 -6.23
CA LYS A 95 -7.85 12.53 -6.17
C LYS A 95 -8.31 12.90 -7.57
N LEU A 96 -9.61 12.88 -7.84
CA LEU A 96 -10.17 13.11 -9.18
C LEU A 96 -10.88 14.45 -9.29
N SER A 97 -10.66 15.14 -10.42
CA SER A 97 -11.31 16.41 -10.72
C SER A 97 -12.83 16.27 -10.75
N GLY A 98 -13.54 17.10 -9.97
CA GLY A 98 -15.00 17.05 -9.83
C GLY A 98 -15.54 15.84 -9.05
N GLY A 99 -14.67 14.98 -8.54
CA GLY A 99 -15.04 13.82 -7.72
C GLY A 99 -15.04 14.08 -6.22
N THR A 100 -15.53 13.10 -5.47
CA THR A 100 -15.40 12.97 -4.01
C THR A 100 -15.14 11.51 -3.63
N GLU A 101 -14.87 11.22 -2.35
CA GLU A 101 -14.76 9.84 -1.85
C GLU A 101 -15.99 9.00 -2.21
N ALA A 102 -17.19 9.59 -2.22
CA ALA A 102 -18.42 8.91 -2.61
C ALA A 102 -18.44 8.46 -4.09
N SER A 103 -17.71 9.15 -4.99
CA SER A 103 -17.60 8.77 -6.40
C SER A 103 -16.42 7.84 -6.70
N TRP A 104 -15.27 7.99 -6.02
CA TRP A 104 -14.07 7.19 -6.33
C TRP A 104 -13.84 6.00 -5.42
N CYS A 105 -14.29 5.99 -4.16
CA CYS A 105 -14.00 4.87 -3.26
C CYS A 105 -14.52 3.55 -3.83
N CYS A 106 -13.59 2.59 -3.89
CA CYS A 106 -13.74 1.26 -4.46
C CYS A 106 -14.10 1.20 -5.97
N ALA A 107 -14.02 2.31 -6.70
CA ALA A 107 -14.07 2.32 -8.15
C ALA A 107 -12.74 1.83 -8.74
N CYS A 108 -12.80 1.25 -9.93
CA CYS A 108 -11.61 0.82 -10.66
C CYS A 108 -11.35 1.67 -11.89
N TYR A 109 -10.07 1.84 -12.22
CA TYR A 109 -9.59 2.69 -13.31
C TYR A 109 -8.52 1.95 -14.09
N ALA A 110 -8.66 1.89 -15.41
CA ALA A 110 -7.63 1.39 -16.31
C ALA A 110 -6.68 2.53 -16.67
N LEU A 111 -5.48 2.52 -16.11
CA LEU A 111 -4.42 3.50 -16.37
C LEU A 111 -3.56 3.00 -17.54
N THR A 112 -3.32 3.82 -18.56
CA THR A 112 -2.35 3.53 -19.64
C THR A 112 -1.23 4.57 -19.58
N PHE A 113 -0.02 4.12 -19.24
CA PHE A 113 1.10 5.03 -19.02
C PHE A 113 1.55 5.70 -20.33
N THR A 114 1.80 7.01 -20.28
CA THR A 114 2.16 7.84 -21.45
C THR A 114 3.62 8.30 -21.43
N THR A 115 4.27 8.26 -20.27
CA THR A 115 5.69 8.59 -20.03
C THR A 115 6.40 7.51 -19.21
N GLY A 116 7.72 7.64 -19.02
CA GLY A 116 8.56 6.66 -18.32
C GLY A 116 8.84 5.37 -19.11
N PRO A 117 9.58 4.41 -18.50
CA PRO A 117 9.92 3.13 -19.14
C PRO A 117 8.69 2.24 -19.38
N VAL A 118 7.67 2.35 -18.51
CA VAL A 118 6.39 1.62 -18.60
C VAL A 118 5.40 2.16 -19.64
N LYS A 119 5.82 3.12 -20.48
CA LYS A 119 4.94 3.75 -21.48
C LYS A 119 4.27 2.70 -22.38
N GLY A 120 2.95 2.80 -22.49
CA GLY A 120 2.11 1.87 -23.26
C GLY A 120 1.64 0.64 -22.48
N LYS A 121 2.21 0.34 -21.31
CA LYS A 121 1.65 -0.67 -20.40
C LYS A 121 0.38 -0.16 -19.74
N THR A 122 -0.46 -1.09 -19.31
CA THR A 122 -1.72 -0.81 -18.61
C THR A 122 -1.68 -1.32 -17.18
N MET A 123 -2.18 -0.54 -16.24
CA MET A 123 -2.44 -0.97 -14.86
C MET A 123 -3.90 -0.69 -14.52
N VAL A 124 -4.67 -1.72 -14.14
CA VAL A 124 -6.02 -1.48 -13.59
C VAL A 124 -5.90 -1.40 -12.07
N VAL A 125 -6.29 -0.27 -11.50
CA VAL A 125 -6.20 -0.02 -10.06
C VAL A 125 -7.59 0.13 -9.44
N GLN A 126 -7.75 -0.33 -8.21
CA GLN A 126 -8.90 0.04 -7.38
C GLN A 126 -8.52 1.18 -6.43
N SER A 127 -9.36 2.21 -6.36
CA SER A 127 -9.23 3.29 -5.37
C SER A 127 -9.63 2.80 -3.98
N THR A 128 -8.68 2.78 -3.04
CA THR A 128 -8.90 2.39 -1.63
C THR A 128 -8.64 3.53 -0.66
N ASN A 129 -8.03 4.62 -1.13
CA ASN A 129 -7.65 5.77 -0.31
C ASN A 129 -7.85 7.09 -1.07
N THR A 130 -7.71 8.22 -0.36
CA THR A 130 -7.74 9.57 -0.93
C THR A 130 -6.41 10.26 -0.71
N GLY A 131 -5.76 10.71 -1.79
CA GLY A 131 -4.58 11.56 -1.74
C GLY A 131 -4.96 13.01 -1.49
N GLY A 132 -5.14 13.40 -0.22
CA GLY A 132 -5.67 14.72 0.15
C GLY A 132 -4.74 15.90 -0.13
N ASP A 133 -3.45 15.63 -0.29
CA ASP A 133 -2.35 16.55 -0.58
C ASP A 133 -1.97 16.62 -2.07
N LEU A 134 -2.64 15.81 -2.90
CA LEU A 134 -2.27 15.61 -4.31
C LEU A 134 -3.03 16.55 -5.26
N GLY A 135 -2.52 16.66 -6.49
CA GLY A 135 -3.18 17.40 -7.57
C GLY A 135 -4.48 16.75 -8.02
N GLU A 136 -5.23 17.43 -8.88
CA GLU A 136 -6.41 16.83 -9.51
C GLU A 136 -6.00 15.78 -10.56
N ASN A 137 -6.78 14.70 -10.65
CA ASN A 137 -6.49 13.49 -11.44
C ASN A 137 -5.18 12.78 -11.04
N HIS A 138 -4.83 12.82 -9.77
CA HIS A 138 -3.63 12.17 -9.24
C HIS A 138 -3.96 10.78 -8.68
N PHE A 139 -3.11 9.80 -9.01
CA PHE A 139 -3.17 8.42 -8.50
C PHE A 139 -1.86 8.08 -7.79
N ASP A 140 -1.88 8.00 -6.46
CA ASP A 140 -0.74 7.53 -5.68
C ASP A 140 -0.78 6.01 -5.62
N LEU A 141 0.12 5.35 -6.34
CA LEU A 141 0.09 3.91 -6.54
C LEU A 141 0.62 3.21 -5.28
N MET A 142 -0.19 2.32 -4.69
CA MET A 142 0.26 1.50 -3.56
C MET A 142 1.32 0.52 -4.05
N MET A 143 2.56 0.69 -3.59
CA MET A 143 3.65 -0.25 -3.83
C MET A 143 4.60 -0.27 -2.63
N PRO A 144 4.81 -1.42 -1.96
CA PRO A 144 5.69 -1.50 -0.80
C PRO A 144 7.07 -0.91 -1.07
N GLY A 145 7.50 0.01 -0.22
CA GLY A 145 8.77 0.72 -0.41
C GLY A 145 8.71 1.87 -1.43
N GLY A 146 7.52 2.33 -1.83
CA GLY A 146 7.31 3.59 -2.56
C GLY A 146 7.60 4.85 -1.73
N GLY A 147 7.67 4.73 -0.41
CA GLY A 147 7.83 5.84 0.54
C GLY A 147 6.59 5.97 1.42
N VAL A 148 6.78 6.37 2.68
CA VAL A 148 5.69 6.52 3.66
C VAL A 148 4.96 7.87 3.53
N GLY A 149 5.58 8.86 2.89
CA GLY A 149 5.00 10.18 2.71
C GLY A 149 4.81 10.92 4.04
N ILE A 150 3.61 11.42 4.31
CA ILE A 150 3.29 12.25 5.48
C ILE A 150 3.23 11.43 6.78
N PHE A 151 2.82 10.15 6.71
CA PHE A 151 2.55 9.30 7.88
C PHE A 151 3.36 8.01 7.81
N ASP A 152 3.94 7.55 8.94
CA ASP A 152 4.62 6.25 9.02
C ASP A 152 3.88 5.33 10.01
N GLY A 153 2.92 4.57 9.48
CA GLY A 153 2.30 3.45 10.18
C GLY A 153 3.12 2.16 10.10
N CYS A 154 4.16 2.10 9.26
CA CYS A 154 4.95 0.89 9.06
C CYS A 154 5.83 0.59 10.27
N GLN A 155 6.39 1.65 10.88
CA GLN A 155 7.09 1.57 12.15
C GLN A 155 6.20 1.01 13.29
N SER A 156 4.90 1.36 13.32
CA SER A 156 3.96 0.83 14.33
C SER A 156 3.41 -0.56 13.99
N GLN A 157 3.26 -0.89 12.70
CA GLN A 157 2.82 -2.21 12.23
C GLN A 157 3.89 -3.28 12.49
N PHE A 158 5.09 -3.07 11.95
CA PHE A 158 6.15 -4.09 11.89
C PHE A 158 7.24 -3.94 12.96
N GLY A 159 7.15 -2.90 13.79
CA GLY A 159 8.20 -2.54 14.77
C GLY A 159 9.47 -1.96 14.14
N LYS A 160 9.46 -1.75 12.82
CA LYS A 160 10.52 -1.13 12.01
C LYS A 160 9.91 -0.48 10.77
N GLY A 161 10.43 0.67 10.35
CA GLY A 161 10.14 1.24 9.03
C GLY A 161 10.63 0.32 7.90
N LEU A 162 10.05 0.50 6.70
CA LEU A 162 10.43 -0.27 5.51
C LEU A 162 11.76 0.19 4.87
N GLY A 163 12.36 1.27 5.38
CA GLY A 163 13.59 1.85 4.82
C GLY A 163 13.33 2.75 3.61
N GLY A 164 14.42 3.21 2.99
CA GLY A 164 14.36 4.19 1.89
C GLY A 164 14.12 5.63 2.36
N ALA A 165 13.92 6.53 1.39
CA ALA A 165 13.55 7.92 1.63
C ALA A 165 12.06 8.06 2.01
N GLN A 166 11.72 9.08 2.81
CA GLN A 166 10.33 9.35 3.22
C GLN A 166 9.38 9.47 2.01
N TYR A 167 9.81 10.17 0.97
CA TYR A 167 9.11 10.26 -0.32
C TYR A 167 9.95 9.56 -1.40
N GLY A 168 9.32 8.75 -2.25
CA GLY A 168 10.01 7.95 -3.28
C GLY A 168 10.64 6.65 -2.79
N GLY A 169 10.82 6.48 -1.47
CA GLY A 169 11.10 5.19 -0.83
C GLY A 169 12.49 4.65 -1.13
N ILE A 170 12.58 3.33 -1.29
CA ILE A 170 13.85 2.63 -1.53
C ILE A 170 14.41 2.93 -2.93
N SER A 171 15.72 2.73 -3.11
CA SER A 171 16.45 3.10 -4.33
C SER A 171 16.79 1.92 -5.26
N SER A 172 16.80 0.70 -4.72
CA SER A 172 17.29 -0.50 -5.39
C SER A 172 16.45 -1.73 -5.04
N ARG A 173 16.32 -2.66 -6.01
CA ARG A 173 15.54 -3.90 -5.88
C ARG A 173 15.97 -4.77 -4.70
N SER A 174 17.26 -4.75 -4.33
CA SER A 174 17.83 -5.51 -3.22
C SER A 174 17.40 -5.01 -1.84
N GLU A 175 16.95 -3.75 -1.71
CA GLU A 175 16.43 -3.26 -0.40
C GLU A 175 15.16 -4.01 0.02
N CYS A 176 14.38 -4.53 -0.95
CA CYS A 176 13.22 -5.39 -0.71
C CYS A 176 13.55 -6.65 0.11
N ASP A 177 14.77 -7.19 0.04
CA ASP A 177 15.13 -8.42 0.76
C ASP A 177 14.99 -8.27 2.30
N SER A 178 15.04 -7.03 2.78
CA SER A 178 14.88 -6.66 4.20
C SER A 178 13.41 -6.54 4.67
N PHE A 179 12.44 -6.55 3.75
CA PHE A 179 11.04 -6.26 4.04
C PHE A 179 10.35 -7.43 4.78
N PRO A 180 9.21 -7.18 5.47
CA PRO A 180 8.28 -8.24 5.84
C PRO A 180 7.94 -9.11 4.64
N GLU A 181 7.90 -10.43 4.81
CA GLU A 181 7.88 -11.38 3.69
C GLU A 181 6.73 -11.15 2.70
N LEU A 182 5.52 -10.86 3.20
CA LEU A 182 4.33 -10.61 2.37
C LEU A 182 4.39 -9.29 1.56
N LEU A 183 5.33 -8.39 1.86
CA LEU A 183 5.54 -7.13 1.13
C LEU A 183 6.63 -7.25 0.06
N LYS A 184 7.42 -8.33 0.04
CA LYS A 184 8.57 -8.46 -0.88
C LYS A 184 8.15 -8.52 -2.34
N ASP A 185 7.09 -9.24 -2.67
CA ASP A 185 6.63 -9.39 -4.04
C ASP A 185 6.13 -8.05 -4.63
N GLY A 186 5.33 -7.29 -3.86
CA GLY A 186 4.92 -5.93 -4.23
C GLY A 186 6.09 -4.94 -4.32
N CYS A 187 7.09 -5.10 -3.46
CA CYS A 187 8.33 -4.33 -3.51
C CYS A 187 9.15 -4.65 -4.77
N HIS A 188 9.29 -5.92 -5.13
CA HIS A 188 9.99 -6.34 -6.34
C HIS A 188 9.23 -5.94 -7.62
N TRP A 189 7.89 -6.00 -7.64
CA TRP A 189 7.06 -5.53 -8.76
C TRP A 189 7.43 -4.11 -9.23
N ARG A 190 7.75 -3.22 -8.27
CA ARG A 190 8.18 -1.83 -8.57
C ARG A 190 9.40 -1.80 -9.50
N PHE A 191 10.36 -2.70 -9.31
CA PHE A 191 11.59 -2.76 -10.10
C PHE A 191 11.49 -3.68 -11.31
N ASP A 192 10.61 -4.68 -11.25
CA ASP A 192 10.47 -5.71 -12.29
C ASP A 192 9.48 -5.31 -13.38
N TRP A 193 8.17 -5.29 -13.08
CA TRP A 193 7.14 -4.98 -14.08
C TRP A 193 7.02 -3.48 -14.34
N PHE A 194 7.14 -2.70 -13.26
CA PHE A 194 7.03 -1.24 -13.29
C PHE A 194 8.37 -0.55 -13.61
N GLU A 195 9.44 -1.32 -13.83
CA GLU A 195 10.75 -0.87 -14.33
C GLU A 195 11.35 0.33 -13.56
N ASN A 196 10.99 0.44 -12.27
CA ASN A 196 11.29 1.56 -11.37
C ASN A 196 10.96 2.93 -11.98
N ALA A 197 9.85 3.02 -12.72
CA ALA A 197 9.37 4.26 -13.33
C ALA A 197 9.15 5.35 -12.26
N ASP A 198 9.77 6.52 -12.46
CA ASP A 198 9.63 7.65 -11.55
C ASP A 198 8.43 8.51 -11.97
N ASN A 199 7.31 8.34 -11.27
CA ASN A 199 6.08 9.12 -11.43
C ASN A 199 5.57 9.23 -12.89
N PRO A 200 5.39 8.11 -13.63
CA PRO A 200 4.91 8.15 -15.00
C PRO A 200 3.49 8.74 -15.09
N ASP A 201 3.28 9.61 -16.07
CA ASP A 201 1.96 10.11 -16.45
C ASP A 201 1.15 9.00 -17.13
N PHE A 202 -0.16 9.16 -17.14
CA PHE A 202 -1.08 8.20 -17.79
C PHE A 202 -2.33 8.89 -18.34
N THR A 203 -3.03 8.19 -19.22
CA THR A 203 -4.49 8.38 -19.40
C THR A 203 -5.24 7.34 -18.57
N PHE A 204 -6.45 7.66 -18.13
CA PHE A 204 -7.30 6.76 -17.36
C PHE A 204 -8.75 6.74 -17.86
N GLU A 205 -9.41 5.60 -17.65
CA GLU A 205 -10.85 5.40 -17.82
C GLU A 205 -11.39 4.57 -16.65
N GLN A 206 -12.53 4.99 -16.09
CA GLN A 206 -13.25 4.24 -15.06
C GLN A 206 -13.92 3.00 -15.67
N VAL A 207 -13.65 1.84 -15.08
CA VAL A 207 -14.07 0.52 -15.57
C VAL A 207 -14.74 -0.29 -14.46
N GLN A 208 -15.48 -1.34 -14.84
CA GLN A 208 -15.92 -2.36 -13.88
C GLN A 208 -14.71 -3.00 -13.22
N CYS A 209 -14.75 -3.16 -11.91
CA CYS A 209 -13.66 -3.74 -11.16
C CYS A 209 -13.45 -5.23 -11.51
N PRO A 210 -12.24 -5.62 -11.97
CA PRO A 210 -11.86 -7.03 -12.09
C PRO A 210 -12.09 -7.79 -10.78
N LYS A 211 -12.64 -9.00 -10.86
CA LYS A 211 -12.89 -9.86 -9.69
C LYS A 211 -11.64 -10.05 -8.82
N ALA A 212 -10.45 -10.09 -9.43
CA ALA A 212 -9.19 -10.23 -8.71
C ALA A 212 -8.87 -9.06 -7.75
N LEU A 213 -9.37 -7.84 -8.01
CA LEU A 213 -9.28 -6.72 -7.08
C LEU A 213 -10.39 -6.76 -6.02
N LEU A 214 -11.61 -7.08 -6.44
CA LEU A 214 -12.77 -7.19 -5.55
C LEU A 214 -12.63 -8.30 -4.49
N ASP A 215 -12.04 -9.44 -4.84
CA ASP A 215 -11.80 -10.55 -3.91
C ASP A 215 -10.74 -10.20 -2.85
N ILE A 216 -9.81 -9.28 -3.18
CA ILE A 216 -8.79 -8.80 -2.26
C ILE A 216 -9.34 -7.74 -1.30
N SER A 217 -10.05 -6.72 -1.82
CA SER A 217 -10.56 -5.61 -1.00
C SER A 217 -11.91 -5.88 -0.34
N GLY A 218 -12.67 -6.87 -0.80
CA GLY A 218 -14.05 -7.11 -0.39
C GLY A 218 -15.04 -6.01 -0.80
N CYS A 219 -14.58 -4.91 -1.39
CA CYS A 219 -15.34 -3.69 -1.62
C CYS A 219 -15.70 -3.53 -3.08
N LYS A 220 -16.99 -3.59 -3.37
CA LYS A 220 -17.62 -3.40 -4.67
C LYS A 220 -18.64 -2.28 -4.57
N ARG A 221 -18.60 -1.33 -5.51
CA ARG A 221 -19.61 -0.27 -5.63
C ARG A 221 -20.94 -0.78 -6.16
N ASP A 222 -22.03 -0.17 -5.71
CA ASP A 222 -23.39 -0.45 -6.19
C ASP A 222 -23.60 -0.01 -7.66
N ASP A 223 -22.79 0.95 -8.14
CA ASP A 223 -22.80 1.45 -9.51
C ASP A 223 -21.74 0.80 -10.42
N ASP A 224 -20.93 -0.14 -9.92
CA ASP A 224 -19.83 -0.79 -10.66
C ASP A 224 -20.26 -1.30 -12.04
N SER A 225 -21.42 -1.97 -12.12
CA SER A 225 -21.94 -2.53 -13.37
C SER A 225 -22.41 -1.51 -14.41
N LYS A 226 -22.39 -0.20 -14.10
CA LYS A 226 -22.74 0.88 -15.04
C LYS A 226 -21.55 1.33 -15.90
N PHE A 227 -20.32 0.99 -15.48
CA PHE A 227 -19.09 1.29 -16.21
C PHE A 227 -18.77 0.20 -17.24
N PRO A 228 -17.92 0.46 -18.25
CA PRO A 228 -17.50 -0.58 -19.20
C PRO A 228 -16.58 -1.60 -18.53
N ALA A 229 -16.73 -2.88 -18.88
CA ALA A 229 -15.77 -3.90 -18.48
C ALA A 229 -14.41 -3.62 -19.15
N PHE A 230 -13.31 -3.82 -18.41
CA PHE A 230 -11.95 -3.70 -18.94
C PHE A 230 -11.72 -4.70 -20.08
N LYS A 231 -11.13 -4.24 -21.20
CA LYS A 231 -11.00 -5.01 -22.46
C LYS A 231 -9.57 -5.43 -22.82
N GLY A 232 -8.58 -5.18 -21.96
CA GLY A 232 -7.21 -5.63 -22.20
C GLY A 232 -7.04 -7.15 -22.05
N ASP A 233 -5.93 -7.70 -22.55
CA ASP A 233 -5.62 -9.11 -22.38
C ASP A 233 -5.31 -9.44 -20.91
N THR A 234 -6.19 -10.23 -20.29
CA THR A 234 -6.08 -10.69 -18.90
C THR A 234 -5.46 -12.08 -18.78
N SER A 235 -4.98 -12.66 -19.89
CA SER A 235 -4.24 -13.92 -19.90
C SER A 235 -2.95 -13.76 -19.11
N ALA A 236 -2.64 -14.73 -18.23
CA ALA A 236 -1.37 -14.75 -17.52
C ALA A 236 -0.21 -14.96 -18.50
N SER A 237 0.93 -14.29 -18.30
CA SER A 237 2.15 -14.57 -19.08
C SER A 237 2.50 -16.05 -18.95
N LYS A 238 2.42 -16.79 -20.08
CA LYS A 238 2.83 -18.19 -20.11
C LYS A 238 4.31 -18.27 -19.72
N PRO A 239 4.73 -19.17 -18.82
CA PRO A 239 6.13 -19.31 -18.46
C PRO A 239 6.97 -19.48 -19.73
N ALA A 240 7.88 -18.53 -19.98
CA ALA A 240 8.81 -18.63 -21.08
C ALA A 240 9.59 -19.95 -20.92
N PRO A 241 9.78 -20.76 -21.97
CA PRO A 241 10.61 -21.94 -21.88
C PRO A 241 12.00 -21.51 -21.38
N GLN A 242 12.40 -22.00 -20.19
CA GLN A 242 13.73 -21.74 -19.67
C GLN A 242 14.74 -22.20 -20.71
N LYS A 243 15.39 -21.25 -21.40
CA LYS A 243 16.59 -21.55 -22.15
C LYS A 243 17.64 -21.97 -21.14
N THR A 244 17.87 -23.27 -21.07
CA THR A 244 19.02 -23.85 -20.37
C THR A 244 20.29 -23.29 -21.00
N THR A 245 20.86 -22.28 -20.36
CA THR A 245 22.19 -21.79 -20.70
C THR A 245 23.19 -22.89 -20.39
N ALA A 246 23.65 -23.56 -21.45
CA ALA A 246 24.72 -24.54 -21.35
C ALA A 246 25.95 -23.89 -20.68
N ALA A 247 26.60 -24.62 -19.78
CA ALA A 247 27.72 -24.10 -19.01
C ALA A 247 28.85 -23.62 -19.93
N ALA A 248 29.23 -22.35 -19.78
CA ALA A 248 30.35 -21.78 -20.52
C ALA A 248 31.66 -22.44 -20.08
N GLN A 249 32.39 -23.06 -21.02
CA GLN A 249 33.74 -23.57 -20.79
C GLN A 249 34.74 -22.40 -20.63
N PRO A 250 35.87 -22.60 -19.92
CA PRO A 250 36.84 -21.54 -19.70
C PRO A 250 37.57 -21.18 -21.01
N GLN A 251 37.53 -19.92 -21.43
CA GLN A 251 38.36 -19.44 -22.54
C GLN A 251 39.81 -19.23 -22.08
N LYS A 252 40.76 -19.70 -22.89
CA LYS A 252 42.19 -19.45 -22.70
C LYS A 252 42.51 -17.97 -22.86
N THR A 253 43.28 -17.42 -21.93
CA THR A 253 43.97 -16.15 -22.08
C THR A 253 45.00 -16.20 -23.22
N LYS A 254 45.20 -15.07 -23.89
CA LYS A 254 46.42 -14.77 -24.64
C LYS A 254 47.13 -13.60 -23.96
N GLU A 255 48.44 -13.74 -23.92
CA GLU A 255 49.42 -12.95 -23.19
C GLU A 255 49.85 -11.72 -24.00
N ALA A 256 50.15 -10.62 -23.32
CA ALA A 256 50.78 -9.42 -23.87
C ALA A 256 51.54 -8.68 -22.77
N ASP A 257 52.86 -8.80 -22.78
CA ASP A 257 53.81 -8.09 -21.91
C ASP A 257 54.12 -6.66 -22.45
N PRO A 258 54.96 -5.85 -21.78
CA PRO A 258 54.65 -5.23 -20.49
C PRO A 258 54.96 -3.71 -20.48
N VAL A 259 54.32 -2.93 -19.60
CA VAL A 259 54.78 -1.54 -19.31
C VAL A 259 54.84 -1.28 -17.80
N VAL A 260 55.92 -0.61 -17.39
CA VAL A 260 56.48 -0.55 -16.03
C VAL A 260 56.00 0.65 -15.22
N GLN A 261 56.09 0.57 -13.89
CA GLN A 261 55.80 1.63 -12.89
C GLN A 261 57.12 2.08 -12.23
N LYS A 262 57.32 3.24 -11.57
CA LYS A 262 56.49 4.28 -10.89
C LYS A 262 57.44 5.50 -10.63
N PRO A 263 57.30 6.41 -9.63
CA PRO A 263 56.14 7.01 -8.94
C PRO A 263 56.17 8.57 -8.84
N ALA A 264 55.00 9.15 -8.51
CA ALA A 264 54.70 10.34 -7.68
C ALA A 264 55.67 11.54 -7.46
N THR A 265 55.10 12.77 -7.52
CA THR A 265 55.30 13.83 -6.49
C THR A 265 54.03 14.68 -6.30
N GLN A 266 53.89 15.31 -5.12
CA GLN A 266 52.77 16.18 -4.70
C GLN A 266 53.11 17.68 -4.84
N THR A 267 52.10 18.53 -4.95
CA THR A 267 52.09 19.87 -4.32
C THR A 267 50.67 20.32 -4.00
N ALA A 268 50.50 21.07 -2.91
CA ALA A 268 49.22 21.58 -2.41
C ALA A 268 49.15 23.10 -2.52
N GLN A 269 47.94 23.67 -2.54
CA GLN A 269 47.71 25.04 -2.05
C GLN A 269 46.25 25.28 -1.60
N LYS A 270 46.11 26.10 -0.54
CA LYS A 270 44.86 26.53 0.12
C LYS A 270 44.42 27.92 -0.43
N PRO A 271 43.28 28.50 0.00
CA PRO A 271 42.46 29.36 -0.85
C PRO A 271 42.71 30.86 -0.65
N SER A 272 42.06 31.70 -1.47
CA SER A 272 41.89 33.12 -1.15
C SER A 272 40.54 33.66 -1.64
N SER A 273 40.06 34.69 -0.95
CA SER A 273 38.72 35.28 -1.00
C SER A 273 38.65 36.60 -1.77
N VAL A 274 37.52 36.93 -2.40
CA VAL A 274 37.16 38.31 -2.80
C VAL A 274 35.69 38.61 -2.47
N LYS A 275 35.38 39.90 -2.25
CA LYS A 275 34.19 40.46 -1.60
C LYS A 275 33.29 41.24 -2.58
N VAL A 276 32.06 41.51 -2.14
CA VAL A 276 30.96 42.26 -2.76
C VAL A 276 31.18 43.77 -2.72
N GLU A 277 30.61 44.57 -3.63
CA GLU A 277 30.00 45.90 -3.38
C GLU A 277 29.02 46.21 -4.57
N GLN A 278 28.15 47.25 -4.55
CA GLN A 278 26.80 47.17 -5.20
C GLN A 278 26.21 48.46 -5.85
N SER A 279 25.47 48.34 -6.99
CA SER A 279 24.54 49.37 -7.55
C SER A 279 23.48 48.77 -8.53
N SER A 280 22.29 49.36 -8.84
CA SER A 280 21.37 50.27 -8.12
C SER A 280 19.99 50.37 -8.84
N SER A 281 18.87 50.03 -8.16
CA SER A 281 17.47 50.55 -8.17
C SER A 281 16.81 51.31 -9.37
N PRO A 282 15.46 51.49 -9.42
CA PRO A 282 14.34 50.63 -8.95
C PRO A 282 13.09 50.63 -9.88
N SER A 283 12.04 49.85 -9.54
CA SER A 283 10.64 50.23 -9.82
C SER A 283 9.63 49.58 -8.85
N LYS A 284 8.50 50.29 -8.63
CA LYS A 284 7.56 50.08 -7.52
C LYS A 284 6.63 48.86 -7.70
N VAL A 285 6.31 48.23 -6.57
CA VAL A 285 5.00 47.61 -6.30
C VAL A 285 4.43 48.29 -5.04
N PRO A 286 3.17 48.73 -5.00
CA PRO A 286 2.57 49.30 -3.79
C PRO A 286 2.15 48.19 -2.82
N ASP A 287 2.58 48.34 -1.57
CA ASP A 287 2.10 47.58 -0.42
C ASP A 287 0.75 48.12 0.04
N ASN A 288 -0.14 47.25 0.51
CA ASN A 288 -1.25 47.64 1.37
C ASN A 288 -1.63 46.47 2.29
N GLY A 289 -0.84 46.26 3.34
CA GLY A 289 -1.08 45.23 4.33
C GLY A 289 -2.34 45.45 5.17
N SER A 290 -2.88 44.36 5.72
CA SER A 290 -3.61 44.32 6.98
C SER A 290 -3.78 42.86 7.41
N ASN A 291 -2.98 42.44 8.38
CA ASN A 291 -3.06 41.11 8.97
C ASN A 291 -3.99 41.13 10.19
N PRO A 292 -5.05 40.30 10.22
CA PRO A 292 -5.61 39.82 11.48
C PRO A 292 -5.50 38.30 11.60
N LYS A 293 -4.60 37.88 12.51
CA LYS A 293 -4.51 36.57 13.14
C LYS A 293 -5.90 35.95 13.42
N PRO A 294 -6.21 34.73 12.91
CA PRO A 294 -7.32 33.94 13.43
C PRO A 294 -7.00 33.43 14.85
N GLN A 295 -7.78 33.89 15.83
CA GLN A 295 -7.73 33.33 17.18
C GLN A 295 -8.42 31.95 17.21
N LYS A 296 -7.89 31.04 18.02
CA LYS A 296 -8.56 29.80 18.44
C LYS A 296 -9.92 30.13 19.07
N PRO A 297 -11.05 29.58 18.57
CA PRO A 297 -12.31 29.60 19.30
C PRO A 297 -12.36 28.46 20.33
N GLN A 298 -12.61 28.80 21.59
CA GLN A 298 -13.10 27.87 22.61
C GLN A 298 -14.05 28.65 23.53
N PRO A 299 -15.30 28.19 23.66
CA PRO A 299 -16.01 28.20 24.95
C PRO A 299 -16.31 26.75 25.37
N ALA A 300 -15.99 26.33 26.59
CA ALA A 300 -16.84 26.48 27.78
C ALA A 300 -18.09 25.58 27.70
N ALA A 301 -18.02 24.30 28.10
CA ALA A 301 -17.99 23.80 29.48
C ALA A 301 -19.37 23.67 30.15
N THR A 302 -19.84 22.43 30.30
CA THR A 302 -20.72 22.00 31.39
C THR A 302 -20.28 20.62 31.89
N LYS A 303 -19.94 20.54 33.17
CA LYS A 303 -19.66 19.30 33.91
C LYS A 303 -20.45 19.34 35.21
N PRO A 304 -21.32 18.36 35.49
CA PRO A 304 -21.71 18.05 36.86
C PRO A 304 -20.60 17.26 37.53
N ALA A 305 -20.20 17.68 38.73
CA ALA A 305 -19.36 16.89 39.62
C ALA A 305 -20.21 16.18 40.68
N GLN A 306 -19.55 15.25 41.39
CA GLN A 306 -19.95 14.57 42.64
C GLN A 306 -20.73 13.26 42.45
N ALA A 307 -20.57 12.21 43.26
CA ALA A 307 -19.60 11.91 44.34
C ALA A 307 -19.10 10.45 44.11
N GLY A 308 -17.92 10.00 44.52
CA GLY A 308 -17.51 9.91 45.92
C GLY A 308 -18.01 8.61 46.56
N ASN A 309 -17.32 7.49 46.32
CA ASN A 309 -17.00 6.53 47.39
C ASN A 309 -15.97 5.46 46.97
N LYS A 310 -15.07 5.15 47.90
CA LYS A 310 -14.10 4.06 47.87
C LYS A 310 -14.19 3.38 49.23
N PRO A 311 -14.19 2.04 49.30
CA PRO A 311 -13.52 1.39 50.43
C PRO A 311 -12.25 0.69 49.95
N LYS A 312 -11.14 0.95 50.67
CA LYS A 312 -9.90 0.18 50.57
C LYS A 312 -9.87 -0.76 51.76
N ALA A 313 -10.18 -2.04 51.57
CA ALA A 313 -10.05 -3.05 52.61
C ALA A 313 -8.69 -3.76 52.49
N THR A 314 -7.72 -3.34 53.30
CA THR A 314 -6.49 -4.09 53.54
C THR A 314 -6.67 -5.02 54.73
N GLN A 315 -6.37 -6.31 54.57
CA GLN A 315 -5.89 -7.14 55.68
C GLN A 315 -4.68 -7.98 55.27
N LYS A 316 -4.01 -8.53 56.28
CA LYS A 316 -2.58 -8.84 56.32
C LYS A 316 -2.34 -10.35 56.52
N VAL A 317 -1.20 -10.80 55.98
CA VAL A 317 -0.26 -11.78 56.58
C VAL A 317 -0.79 -13.20 56.88
N GLY A 318 -0.10 -14.18 56.32
CA GLY A 318 -0.21 -15.59 56.70
C GLY A 318 0.82 -16.44 55.96
N GLY A 319 2.10 -16.31 56.31
CA GLY A 319 3.17 -17.11 55.70
C GLY A 319 3.48 -18.36 56.51
N THR A 320 3.74 -19.49 55.84
CA THR A 320 4.48 -20.61 56.44
C THR A 320 5.25 -21.38 55.37
N LYS A 321 6.47 -21.82 55.73
CA LYS A 321 7.37 -22.59 54.87
C LYS A 321 6.92 -24.05 54.81
N THR A 322 7.25 -24.75 53.73
CA THR A 322 7.86 -26.09 53.84
C THR A 322 8.65 -26.44 52.59
N ARG A 323 9.75 -27.19 52.77
CA ARG A 323 10.61 -27.69 51.67
C ARG A 323 10.08 -29.05 51.21
N GLY A 324 10.16 -29.32 49.91
CA GLY A 324 9.88 -30.64 49.33
C GLY A 324 10.68 -30.83 48.04
N SER A 325 11.92 -31.32 48.17
CA SER A 325 12.77 -31.66 47.03
C SER A 325 12.63 -33.14 46.70
N CYS A 326 12.21 -33.46 45.49
CA CYS A 326 12.36 -34.78 44.88
C CYS A 326 12.73 -34.63 43.39
N PRO A 327 13.71 -35.40 42.86
CA PRO A 327 14.22 -35.19 41.51
C PRO A 327 13.36 -35.93 40.46
N VAL A 328 12.86 -35.21 39.46
CA VAL A 328 12.24 -35.81 38.28
C VAL A 328 13.26 -35.89 37.15
N LYS A 329 13.52 -37.11 36.68
CA LYS A 329 14.46 -37.39 35.58
C LYS A 329 13.96 -36.76 34.27
N THR A 330 14.83 -36.02 33.61
CA THR A 330 14.60 -35.50 32.25
C THR A 330 14.49 -36.64 31.25
N LYS A 331 13.25 -36.96 30.84
CA LYS A 331 13.02 -37.68 29.58
C LYS A 331 12.83 -36.66 28.46
N SER A 332 13.73 -36.71 27.48
CA SER A 332 13.60 -35.93 26.25
C SER A 332 12.42 -36.46 25.43
N THR A 333 11.26 -35.83 25.55
CA THR A 333 10.15 -36.02 24.62
C THR A 333 10.40 -35.14 23.40
N VAL A 334 10.71 -35.77 22.27
CA VAL A 334 10.68 -35.11 20.96
C VAL A 334 9.27 -34.57 20.75
N GLN A 335 9.15 -33.24 20.76
CA GLN A 335 7.90 -32.55 20.54
C GLN A 335 7.46 -32.78 19.08
N PRO A 336 6.24 -33.28 18.81
CA PRO A 336 5.74 -33.39 17.45
C PRO A 336 5.74 -32.02 16.78
N ALA A 337 6.08 -31.99 15.48
CA ALA A 337 6.02 -30.76 14.69
C ALA A 337 4.65 -30.09 14.86
N ALA A 338 4.66 -28.78 15.14
CA ALA A 338 3.43 -28.03 15.34
C ALA A 338 2.54 -28.17 14.10
N THR A 339 1.36 -28.78 14.28
CA THR A 339 0.35 -28.88 13.22
C THR A 339 0.02 -27.47 12.76
N ALA A 340 0.35 -27.14 11.51
CA ALA A 340 0.11 -25.83 10.93
C ALA A 340 -1.39 -25.50 11.08
N LYS A 341 -1.69 -24.47 11.88
CA LYS A 341 -3.06 -24.06 12.15
C LYS A 341 -3.67 -23.54 10.85
N ALA A 342 -4.85 -24.04 10.49
CA ALA A 342 -5.51 -23.64 9.27
C ALA A 342 -5.74 -22.12 9.22
N ALA A 343 -5.47 -21.52 8.06
CA ALA A 343 -5.71 -20.10 7.80
C ALA A 343 -7.21 -19.82 7.86
N ALA A 344 -7.61 -18.75 8.54
CA ALA A 344 -9.02 -18.40 8.69
C ALA A 344 -9.60 -17.83 7.38
N VAL A 345 -10.93 -17.80 7.29
CA VAL A 345 -11.65 -17.27 6.11
C VAL A 345 -11.21 -15.83 5.83
N TYR A 346 -10.92 -15.53 4.56
CA TYR A 346 -10.33 -14.29 4.03
C TYR A 346 -8.85 -14.04 4.34
N HIS A 347 -8.16 -14.89 5.12
CA HIS A 347 -6.72 -14.76 5.31
C HIS A 347 -5.96 -15.29 4.08
N GLN A 348 -4.73 -14.79 3.89
CA GLN A 348 -3.82 -15.36 2.91
C GLN A 348 -3.45 -16.80 3.31
N CYS A 349 -3.56 -17.71 2.34
CA CYS A 349 -3.27 -19.13 2.48
C CYS A 349 -2.17 -19.60 1.54
N GLY A 350 -1.69 -18.75 0.64
CA GLY A 350 -0.68 -19.10 -0.34
C GLY A 350 -0.16 -17.86 -1.07
N GLY A 351 0.84 -18.05 -1.90
CA GLY A 351 1.51 -16.97 -2.61
C GLY A 351 2.83 -17.42 -3.19
N SER A 352 3.79 -16.50 -3.25
CA SER A 352 5.14 -16.79 -3.72
C SER A 352 5.82 -17.90 -2.91
N LYS A 353 6.79 -18.56 -3.53
CA LYS A 353 7.56 -19.63 -2.88
C LYS A 353 8.43 -19.12 -1.71
N SER A 354 8.73 -17.82 -1.63
CA SER A 354 9.47 -17.26 -0.49
C SER A 354 8.55 -17.08 0.73
N ALA A 355 7.32 -16.59 0.52
CA ALA A 355 6.29 -16.51 1.57
C ALA A 355 5.72 -17.88 1.98
N TYR A 356 5.55 -18.80 1.03
CA TYR A 356 4.94 -20.12 1.22
C TYR A 356 5.86 -21.25 0.71
N PRO A 357 7.04 -21.47 1.33
CA PRO A 357 8.05 -22.43 0.85
C PRO A 357 7.58 -23.89 0.93
N ASN A 358 6.61 -24.19 1.80
CA ASN A 358 6.00 -25.51 1.96
C ASN A 358 4.68 -25.67 1.20
N GLY A 359 4.35 -24.71 0.32
CA GLY A 359 3.06 -24.64 -0.38
C GLY A 359 1.95 -24.01 0.46
N ASN A 360 0.73 -24.08 -0.06
CA ASN A 360 -0.43 -23.40 0.52
C ASN A 360 -0.84 -24.01 1.87
N LEU A 361 -1.19 -23.14 2.82
CA LEU A 361 -1.82 -23.49 4.08
C LEU A 361 -3.23 -24.05 3.84
N ALA A 362 -3.63 -25.02 4.66
CA ALA A 362 -5.02 -25.45 4.74
C ALA A 362 -5.90 -24.29 5.23
N CYS A 363 -7.10 -24.18 4.70
CA CYS A 363 -8.09 -23.18 5.12
C CYS A 363 -9.03 -23.72 6.20
N ALA A 364 -9.64 -22.82 6.96
CA ALA A 364 -10.66 -23.14 7.95
C ALA A 364 -11.86 -23.85 7.30
N SER A 365 -12.54 -24.71 8.07
CA SER A 365 -13.68 -25.49 7.58
C SER A 365 -14.74 -24.60 6.94
N GLY A 366 -15.23 -25.00 5.76
CA GLY A 366 -16.16 -24.20 4.95
C GLY A 366 -15.48 -23.20 4.00
N SER A 367 -14.15 -23.20 3.89
CA SER A 367 -13.39 -22.39 2.92
C SER A 367 -12.27 -23.16 2.24
N LYS A 368 -11.86 -22.71 1.06
CA LYS A 368 -10.82 -23.31 0.22
C LYS A 368 -9.76 -22.28 -0.15
N CYS A 369 -8.51 -22.71 -0.29
CA CYS A 369 -7.42 -21.82 -0.69
C CYS A 369 -7.50 -21.58 -2.21
N VAL A 370 -7.98 -20.40 -2.61
CA VAL A 370 -8.11 -19.99 -4.01
C VAL A 370 -6.91 -19.15 -4.40
N LYS A 371 -6.21 -19.56 -5.45
CA LYS A 371 -5.15 -18.76 -6.07
C LYS A 371 -5.76 -17.58 -6.82
N MET A 372 -5.38 -16.35 -6.44
CA MET A 372 -5.81 -15.13 -7.12
C MET A 372 -4.77 -14.69 -8.16
N ASN A 373 -3.48 -14.80 -7.80
CA ASN A 373 -2.33 -14.59 -8.68
C ASN A 373 -1.13 -15.43 -8.18
N ASP A 374 0.06 -15.29 -8.78
CA ASP A 374 1.25 -16.07 -8.40
C ASP A 374 1.82 -15.73 -7.01
N TYR A 375 1.47 -14.56 -6.47
CA TYR A 375 1.97 -14.00 -5.22
C TYR A 375 0.93 -14.05 -4.09
N TYR A 376 -0.35 -14.25 -4.42
CA TYR A 376 -1.48 -14.22 -3.49
C TYR A 376 -2.50 -15.34 -3.74
N SER A 377 -2.78 -16.13 -2.70
CA SER A 377 -3.91 -17.05 -2.59
C SER A 377 -4.64 -16.81 -1.27
N GLN A 378 -5.97 -16.84 -1.26
CA GLN A 378 -6.80 -16.52 -0.10
C GLN A 378 -7.75 -17.66 0.26
N CYS A 379 -8.07 -17.82 1.55
CA CYS A 379 -9.17 -18.68 1.98
C CYS A 379 -10.52 -18.05 1.63
N VAL A 380 -11.15 -18.51 0.56
CA VAL A 380 -12.48 -18.05 0.14
C VAL A 380 -13.54 -19.05 0.64
N PRO A 381 -14.70 -18.60 1.16
CA PRO A 381 -15.84 -19.49 1.43
C PRO A 381 -16.16 -20.41 0.25
N ASN A 382 -16.62 -21.63 0.54
CA ASN A 382 -16.84 -22.68 -0.45
C ASN A 382 -17.88 -22.36 -1.52
#